data_AF-A0A9X7IPX6-F1
#
_entry.id   AF-A0A9X7IPX6-F1
#
_cell.length_a   1.000
_cell.length_b   1.000
_cell.length_c   1.000
_cell.angle_alpha   90.00
_cell.angle_beta   90.00
_cell.angle_gamma   90.00
#
_symmetry.space_group_name_H-M   'P 1'
#
loop_
_entity.id
_entity.type
_entity.pdbx_description
1 polymer ?
#
loop_
_entity_poly.entity_id
_entity_poly.type
_entity_poly.pdbx_seq_one_letter_code
_entity_poly.pdbx_strand_id
1 'polypeptide(L)'
;MKWTALASALLGLAAGSLGAAASAHAVPGDIHIYGVHETHTLDCNGGTLFINGVNLTIHAMGTCWAVTTQGSQNTVIADTIVNDVTVYGNDTIVYYHNGDPLLFDRGRELGMTNRLQRVAA
;
A
#
# COMPACT_ATOMS: atom_id res chain seq x y z
N MET A 1 -41.77 62.08 16.83
CA MET A 1 -40.87 60.90 16.94
C MET A 1 -40.79 60.31 15.53
N LYS A 2 -39.76 60.63 14.72
CA LYS A 2 -38.53 59.81 14.50
C LYS A 2 -38.89 58.33 14.29
N TRP A 3 -38.64 57.61 13.18
CA TRP A 3 -37.65 57.72 12.10
C TRP A 3 -38.08 56.90 10.86
N THR A 4 -37.47 57.28 9.73
CA THR A 4 -37.44 56.65 8.41
C THR A 4 -36.49 55.44 8.31
N ALA A 5 -36.86 54.50 7.43
CA ALA A 5 -36.04 53.76 6.46
C ALA A 5 -35.01 52.69 6.92
N LEU A 6 -34.72 51.80 5.95
CA LEU A 6 -33.54 50.92 5.78
C LEU A 6 -33.58 49.61 6.62
N ALA A 7 -33.07 48.47 6.18
CA ALA A 7 -32.55 47.95 4.91
C ALA A 7 -32.10 46.49 5.20
N SER A 8 -31.85 45.72 4.13
CA SER A 8 -30.75 44.75 4.02
C SER A 8 -30.54 43.71 5.14
N ALA A 9 -30.86 42.44 4.87
CA ALA A 9 -29.89 41.45 4.35
C ALA A 9 -28.89 40.96 5.42
N LEU A 10 -28.86 39.64 5.63
CA LEU A 10 -27.66 38.89 5.98
C LEU A 10 -27.93 37.42 5.65
N LEU A 11 -27.60 37.06 4.40
CA LEU A 11 -27.26 35.68 4.06
C LEU A 11 -26.06 35.31 4.96
N GLY A 12 -26.30 34.44 5.94
CA GLY A 12 -25.23 33.80 6.69
C GLY A 12 -24.49 32.84 5.75
N LEU A 13 -23.38 33.30 5.18
CA LEU A 13 -22.36 32.39 4.64
C LEU A 13 -21.78 31.61 5.82
N ALA A 14 -22.31 30.41 6.05
CA ALA A 14 -21.60 29.39 6.79
C ALA A 14 -20.34 29.06 5.98
N ALA A 15 -19.21 29.64 6.39
CA ALA A 15 -17.88 29.22 5.99
C ALA A 15 -17.65 27.80 6.53
N GLY A 16 -18.25 26.81 5.87
CA GLY A 16 -17.93 25.41 6.06
C GLY A 16 -16.50 25.20 5.59
N SER A 17 -15.63 24.88 6.53
CA SER A 17 -14.26 24.45 6.29
C SER A 17 -14.20 23.47 5.12
N LEU A 18 -13.61 23.91 4.01
CA LEU A 18 -13.10 23.02 2.97
C LEU A 18 -11.94 22.25 3.60
N GLY A 19 -12.27 21.18 4.33
CA GLY A 19 -11.29 20.17 4.70
C GLY A 19 -10.59 19.78 3.41
N ALA A 20 -9.28 19.98 3.36
CA ALA A 20 -8.46 19.56 2.25
C ALA A 20 -8.79 18.09 1.99
N ALA A 21 -9.50 17.81 0.90
CA ALA A 21 -9.65 16.45 0.43
C ALA A 21 -8.22 15.93 0.27
N ALA A 22 -7.85 14.91 1.03
CA ALA A 22 -6.55 14.27 0.88
C ALA A 22 -6.40 13.98 -0.61
N SER A 23 -5.42 14.61 -1.24
CA SER A 23 -5.13 14.40 -2.65
C SER A 23 -4.78 12.92 -2.79
N ALA A 24 -5.74 12.10 -3.21
CA ALA A 24 -5.51 10.73 -3.62
C ALA A 24 -4.77 10.78 -4.96
N HIS A 25 -3.52 11.21 -4.90
CA HIS A 25 -2.63 11.14 -6.04
C HIS A 25 -2.26 9.66 -6.15
N ALA A 26 -2.82 8.96 -7.13
CA ALA A 26 -2.27 7.69 -7.53
C ALA A 26 -0.80 7.95 -7.89
N VAL A 27 0.13 7.33 -7.16
CA VAL A 27 1.56 7.38 -7.52
C VAL A 27 1.69 6.48 -8.76
N PRO A 28 1.97 7.02 -9.96
CA PRO A 28 2.20 6.19 -11.13
C PRO A 28 3.52 5.45 -10.90
N GLY A 29 3.48 4.11 -10.88
CA GLY A 29 4.70 3.34 -10.62
C GLY A 29 4.50 1.95 -10.05
N ASP A 30 3.31 1.36 -10.17
CA ASP A 30 3.12 -0.03 -9.77
C ASP A 30 4.00 -0.95 -10.63
N ILE A 31 4.63 -1.92 -9.96
CA ILE A 31 5.58 -2.83 -10.59
C ILE A 31 4.99 -4.22 -10.59
N HIS A 32 4.88 -4.82 -11.76
CA HIS A 32 4.34 -6.16 -11.93
C HIS A 32 5.44 -7.12 -12.36
N ILE A 33 5.64 -8.19 -11.59
CA ILE A 33 6.60 -9.24 -11.88
C ILE A 33 5.84 -10.54 -12.12
N TYR A 34 6.10 -11.13 -13.27
CA TYR A 34 5.60 -12.44 -13.65
C TYR A 34 6.77 -13.33 -14.05
N GLY A 35 6.82 -14.55 -13.54
CA GLY A 35 7.92 -15.45 -13.91
C GLY A 35 8.02 -16.70 -13.04
N VAL A 36 9.08 -17.45 -13.28
CA VAL A 36 9.41 -18.67 -12.53
C VAL A 36 10.92 -18.79 -12.35
N HIS A 37 11.38 -19.06 -11.13
CA HIS A 37 12.81 -19.24 -10.81
C HIS A 37 13.69 -18.05 -11.21
N GLU A 38 13.23 -16.83 -10.93
CA GLU A 38 13.93 -15.59 -11.24
C GLU A 38 14.26 -14.79 -9.99
N THR A 39 15.23 -13.89 -10.12
CA THR A 39 15.60 -12.93 -9.08
C THR A 39 15.54 -11.52 -9.64
N HIS A 40 14.88 -10.61 -8.91
CA HIS A 40 14.70 -9.22 -9.33
C HIS A 40 15.12 -8.28 -8.21
N THR A 41 15.75 -7.16 -8.59
CA THR A 41 16.05 -6.04 -7.71
C THR A 41 15.45 -4.78 -8.31
N LEU A 42 14.66 -4.07 -7.53
CA LEU A 42 13.87 -2.92 -8.00
C LEU A 42 13.68 -1.89 -6.88
N ASP A 43 13.38 -0.66 -7.26
CA ASP A 43 12.93 0.38 -6.34
C ASP A 43 11.42 0.58 -6.50
N CYS A 44 10.68 0.45 -5.41
CA CYS A 44 9.23 0.61 -5.42
C CYS A 44 8.77 2.06 -5.66
N ASN A 45 9.59 3.07 -5.29
CA ASN A 45 9.28 4.49 -5.45
C ASN A 45 7.84 4.92 -5.05
N GLY A 46 7.33 4.35 -3.95
CA GLY A 46 5.98 4.61 -3.45
C GLY A 46 4.85 3.87 -4.17
N GLY A 47 5.16 3.00 -5.13
CA GLY A 47 4.20 2.17 -5.85
C GLY A 47 3.89 0.83 -5.16
N THR A 48 2.91 0.12 -5.71
CA THR A 48 2.54 -1.23 -5.29
C THR A 48 3.33 -2.26 -6.08
N LEU A 49 3.90 -3.24 -5.37
CA LEU A 49 4.61 -4.36 -5.96
C LEU A 49 3.68 -5.57 -6.10
N PHE A 50 3.38 -5.97 -7.33
CA PHE A 50 2.60 -7.15 -7.66
C PHE A 50 3.51 -8.26 -8.17
N ILE A 51 3.46 -9.42 -7.52
CA ILE A 51 4.29 -10.58 -7.85
C ILE A 51 3.35 -11.73 -8.16
N ASN A 52 3.54 -12.38 -9.30
CA ASN A 52 2.81 -13.58 -9.65
C ASN A 52 3.75 -14.60 -10.28
N GLY A 53 3.95 -15.72 -9.61
CA GLY A 53 4.90 -16.71 -10.10
C GLY A 53 5.23 -17.80 -9.11
N VAL A 54 6.24 -18.58 -9.47
CA VAL A 54 6.78 -19.65 -8.64
C VAL A 54 8.26 -19.46 -8.43
N ASN A 55 8.67 -19.49 -7.16
CA ASN A 55 10.07 -19.40 -6.77
C ASN A 55 10.76 -18.11 -7.28
N LEU A 56 10.08 -16.97 -7.13
CA LEU A 56 10.66 -15.66 -7.38
C LEU A 56 11.36 -15.13 -6.12
N THR A 57 12.53 -14.52 -6.27
CA THR A 57 13.23 -13.80 -5.19
C THR A 57 13.30 -12.31 -5.52
N ILE A 58 12.68 -11.47 -4.71
CA ILE A 58 12.53 -10.04 -4.99
C ILE A 58 13.20 -9.21 -3.90
N HIS A 59 14.11 -8.33 -4.31
CA HIS A 59 14.71 -7.30 -3.46
C HIS A 59 14.06 -5.95 -3.79
N ALA A 60 13.14 -5.52 -2.92
CA ALA A 60 12.35 -4.32 -3.09
C ALA A 60 12.95 -3.17 -2.26
N MET A 61 13.65 -2.28 -2.93
CA MET A 61 14.33 -1.13 -2.33
C MET A 61 13.37 0.04 -2.16
N GLY A 62 13.71 0.93 -1.23
CA GLY A 62 12.97 2.17 -1.00
C GLY A 62 11.65 1.96 -0.26
N THR A 63 10.62 2.72 -0.65
CA THR A 63 9.29 2.61 -0.02
C THR A 63 8.31 1.97 -0.98
N CYS A 64 7.75 0.83 -0.60
CA CYS A 64 6.60 0.24 -1.28
C CYS A 64 5.32 0.67 -0.58
N TRP A 65 4.32 1.08 -1.35
CA TRP A 65 2.99 1.34 -0.79
C TRP A 65 2.40 0.05 -0.24
N ALA A 66 2.32 -0.97 -1.10
CA ALA A 66 1.85 -2.30 -0.74
C ALA A 66 2.64 -3.38 -1.49
N VAL A 67 2.59 -4.61 -0.97
CA VAL A 67 3.18 -5.79 -1.61
C VAL A 67 2.11 -6.86 -1.73
N THR A 68 1.79 -7.26 -2.96
CA THR A 68 0.88 -8.36 -3.25
C THR A 68 1.62 -9.47 -3.96
N THR A 69 1.46 -10.70 -3.48
CA THR A 69 2.11 -11.88 -4.08
C THR A 69 1.09 -12.99 -4.30
N GLN A 70 1.19 -13.61 -5.47
CA GLN A 70 0.39 -14.75 -5.89
C GLN A 70 1.30 -15.89 -6.36
N GLY A 71 0.92 -17.12 -6.04
CA GLY A 71 1.64 -18.33 -6.45
C GLY A 71 2.33 -19.01 -5.27
N SER A 72 3.55 -19.50 -5.48
CA SER A 72 4.21 -20.38 -4.49
C SER A 72 5.71 -20.17 -4.37
N GLN A 73 6.27 -20.40 -3.18
CA GLN A 73 7.73 -20.34 -2.94
C GLN A 73 8.37 -18.98 -3.26
N ASN A 74 7.59 -17.91 -3.29
CA ASN A 74 8.09 -16.57 -3.56
C ASN A 74 8.71 -15.98 -2.29
N THR A 75 9.86 -15.32 -2.41
CA THR A 75 10.54 -14.62 -1.33
C THR A 75 10.66 -13.15 -1.68
N VAL A 76 10.18 -12.28 -0.80
CA VAL A 76 10.25 -10.82 -0.95
C VAL A 76 11.01 -10.26 0.24
N ILE A 77 12.00 -9.42 -0.03
CA ILE A 77 12.79 -8.70 0.96
C ILE A 77 12.64 -7.22 0.64
N ALA A 78 11.91 -6.50 1.49
CA ALA A 78 11.55 -5.10 1.27
C ALA A 78 12.16 -4.16 2.32
N ASP A 79 12.55 -2.96 1.91
CA ASP A 79 13.04 -1.94 2.84
C ASP A 79 11.91 -1.37 3.71
N THR A 80 10.89 -0.77 3.09
CA THR A 80 9.76 -0.16 3.79
C THR A 80 8.44 -0.53 3.11
N ILE A 81 7.46 -0.99 3.88
CA ILE A 81 6.09 -1.22 3.41
C ILE A 81 5.12 -0.46 4.30
N VAL A 82 4.28 0.39 3.72
CA VAL A 82 3.47 1.34 4.51
C VAL A 82 2.00 0.98 4.66
N ASN A 83 1.37 0.35 3.67
CA ASN A 83 -0.08 0.11 3.67
C ASN A 83 -0.42 -1.33 4.03
N ASP A 84 -0.08 -2.29 3.16
CA ASP A 84 -0.42 -3.69 3.37
C ASP A 84 0.55 -4.66 2.70
N VAL A 85 0.56 -5.88 3.23
CA VAL A 85 1.16 -7.06 2.62
C VAL A 85 0.06 -8.09 2.43
N THR A 86 -0.21 -8.45 1.18
CA THR A 86 -1.24 -9.42 0.84
C THR A 86 -0.65 -10.63 0.12
N VAL A 87 -0.86 -11.83 0.68
CA VAL A 87 -0.34 -13.09 0.16
C VAL A 87 -1.49 -14.02 -0.27
N TYR A 88 -1.57 -14.28 -1.57
CA TYR A 88 -2.45 -15.23 -2.23
C TYR A 88 -1.64 -16.45 -2.70
N GLY A 89 -1.15 -17.25 -1.77
CA GLY A 89 -0.22 -18.33 -2.13
C GLY A 89 0.18 -19.23 -0.98
N ASN A 90 1.13 -20.11 -1.25
CA ASN A 90 1.74 -20.99 -0.27
C ASN A 90 3.27 -20.88 -0.27
N ASP A 91 3.87 -21.19 0.87
CA ASP A 91 5.33 -21.16 1.08
C ASP A 91 5.96 -19.82 0.66
N THR A 92 5.20 -18.75 0.82
CA THR A 92 5.65 -17.40 0.47
C THR A 92 6.20 -16.73 1.71
N ILE A 93 7.33 -16.06 1.53
CA ILE A 93 8.02 -15.32 2.59
C ILE A 93 8.08 -13.85 2.21
N VAL A 94 7.60 -12.98 3.08
CA VAL A 94 7.73 -11.52 2.95
C VAL A 94 8.42 -10.98 4.18
N TYR A 95 9.63 -10.52 3.97
CA TYR A 95 10.45 -9.80 4.93
C TYR A 95 10.37 -8.30 4.65
N TYR A 96 10.25 -7.50 5.70
CA TYR A 96 10.31 -6.04 5.58
C TYR A 96 11.03 -5.40 6.76
N HIS A 97 11.84 -4.37 6.51
CA HIS A 97 12.63 -3.72 7.54
C HIS A 97 11.87 -2.59 8.26
N ASN A 98 11.07 -1.78 7.56
CA ASN A 98 10.42 -0.55 8.05
C ASN A 98 8.92 -0.47 7.71
N GLY A 99 8.15 0.35 8.45
CA GLY A 99 6.69 0.52 8.30
C GLY A 99 5.79 -0.21 9.31
N ASP A 100 4.48 -0.21 9.12
CA ASP A 100 3.55 -1.02 9.93
C ASP A 100 2.36 -1.46 9.08
N PRO A 101 2.61 -2.30 8.06
CA PRO A 101 1.58 -2.67 7.10
C PRO A 101 0.59 -3.66 7.72
N LEU A 102 -0.64 -3.62 7.24
CA LEU A 102 -1.61 -4.65 7.55
C LEU A 102 -1.22 -5.96 6.86
N LEU A 103 -1.18 -7.06 7.61
CA LEU A 103 -0.75 -8.36 7.11
C LEU A 103 -1.95 -9.26 6.77
N PHE A 104 -2.19 -9.44 5.47
CA PHE A 104 -3.21 -10.34 4.94
C PHE A 104 -2.57 -11.59 4.35
N ASP A 105 -2.72 -12.70 5.06
CA ASP A 105 -2.29 -14.01 4.58
C ASP A 105 -3.53 -14.84 4.26
N ARG A 106 -3.96 -14.74 3.00
CA ARG A 106 -5.14 -15.46 2.49
C ARG A 106 -4.83 -16.93 2.27
N GLY A 107 -3.55 -17.29 2.08
CA GLY A 107 -3.11 -18.68 2.04
C GLY A 107 -3.43 -19.42 3.34
N ARG A 108 -3.23 -18.77 4.50
CA ARG A 108 -3.54 -19.37 5.81
C ARG A 108 -5.02 -19.72 5.99
N GLU A 109 -5.93 -18.95 5.38
CA GLU A 109 -7.38 -19.23 5.38
C GLU A 109 -7.70 -20.57 4.69
N LEU A 110 -6.81 -21.04 3.81
CA LEU A 110 -6.90 -22.30 3.07
C LEU A 110 -5.96 -23.39 3.62
N GLY A 111 -5.34 -23.17 4.79
CA GLY A 111 -4.38 -24.11 5.39
C GLY A 111 -2.98 -24.09 4.79
N MET A 112 -2.65 -23.09 3.98
CA MET A 112 -1.30 -22.90 3.44
C MET A 112 -0.41 -22.16 4.45
N THR A 113 0.90 -22.42 4.43
CA THR A 113 1.86 -21.77 5.32
C THR A 113 2.59 -20.65 4.60
N ASN A 114 2.51 -19.42 5.11
CA ASN A 114 3.29 -18.28 4.66
C ASN A 114 3.98 -17.62 5.86
N ARG A 115 4.98 -16.79 5.60
CA ARG A 115 5.71 -16.07 6.63
C ARG A 115 5.84 -14.59 6.28
N LEU A 116 5.09 -13.76 6.99
CA LEU A 116 5.10 -12.31 6.86
C LEU A 116 5.66 -11.74 8.16
N GLN A 117 6.84 -11.12 8.12
CA GLN A 117 7.45 -10.62 9.36
C GLN A 117 8.34 -9.41 9.12
N ARG A 118 8.28 -8.49 10.08
CA ARG A 118 9.26 -7.42 10.25
C ARG A 118 10.59 -8.00 10.72
N VAL A 119 11.70 -7.63 10.10
CA VAL A 119 13.05 -8.06 10.48
C VAL A 119 13.95 -6.86 10.75
N ALA A 120 14.96 -7.06 11.60
CA ALA A 120 16.01 -6.06 11.80
C ALA A 120 16.74 -5.79 10.46
N ALA A 121 17.11 -4.53 10.24
CA ALA A 121 17.95 -4.10 9.13
C ALA A 121 19.41 -4.50 9.36
#